data_AF-A0A1S3D1I6-F1
#
_entry.id   AF-A0A1S3D1I6-F1
#
_cell.length_a   1.000
_cell.length_b   1.000
_cell.length_c   1.000
_cell.angle_alpha   90.00
_cell.angle_beta   90.00
_cell.angle_gamma   90.00
#
_symmetry.space_group_name_H-M   'P 1'
#
loop_
_entity.id
_entity.type
_entity.pdbx_description
1 polymer ?
#
loop_
_entity_poly.entity_id
_entity_poly.type
_entity_poly.pdbx_seq_one_letter_code
_entity_poly.pdbx_strand_id
1 'polypeptide(L)'
;MAGRLCVDTPLQNKLNALGDLKMIYPCVFLPDCLSCQDEEPMVGLSKLILGASLNYLGRKTEALTALESVLLARKDTPTNAPDAHITAFALYEMGIILIQNYETQEEGRACLLKVQSSFKGFDFESRLSVRIHGALRSMEE
;
A
#
# COMPACT_ATOMS: atom_id res chain seq x y z
N MET A 1 8.28 -11.79 -35.30
CA MET A 1 7.83 -10.41 -35.02
C MET A 1 6.76 -10.51 -33.94
N ALA A 2 7.15 -10.44 -32.67
CA ALA A 2 6.19 -10.49 -31.55
C ALA A 2 5.93 -9.04 -31.10
N GLY A 3 4.65 -8.68 -31.13
CA GLY A 3 4.16 -7.31 -30.93
C GLY A 3 4.51 -6.78 -29.55
N ARG A 4 5.10 -5.58 -29.54
CA ARG A 4 5.06 -4.68 -28.39
C ARG A 4 3.62 -4.21 -28.22
N LEU A 5 3.01 -4.54 -27.10
CA LEU A 5 1.85 -3.85 -26.54
C LEU A 5 2.34 -3.32 -25.19
N CYS A 6 2.79 -2.06 -25.19
CA CYS A 6 1.98 -0.89 -24.88
C CYS A 6 1.71 -0.79 -23.38
N VAL A 7 2.31 0.27 -22.84
CA VAL A 7 2.21 0.75 -21.48
C VAL A 7 0.82 1.35 -21.33
N ASP A 8 -0.21 0.52 -21.20
CA ASP A 8 -1.56 0.97 -20.89
C ASP A 8 -1.67 0.95 -19.35
N THR A 9 -1.76 2.08 -18.64
CA THR A 9 -2.95 2.82 -18.13
C THR A 9 -4.04 2.11 -17.28
N PRO A 10 -4.43 0.82 -17.40
CA PRO A 10 -5.46 0.24 -16.54
C PRO A 10 -5.03 -0.01 -15.10
N LEU A 11 -3.74 -0.16 -14.81
CA LEU A 11 -3.28 -0.46 -13.44
C LEU A 11 -3.33 0.77 -12.52
N GLN A 12 -3.01 1.95 -13.04
CA GLN A 12 -3.14 3.23 -12.32
C GLN A 12 -4.62 3.48 -11.94
N ASN A 13 -5.55 3.16 -12.85
CA ASN A 13 -6.98 3.27 -12.58
C ASN A 13 -7.50 2.19 -11.60
N LYS A 14 -6.90 0.99 -11.55
CA LYS A 14 -7.21 -0.03 -10.54
C LYS A 14 -6.66 0.32 -9.15
N LEU A 15 -5.48 0.95 -9.05
CA LEU A 15 -4.96 1.49 -7.79
C LEU A 15 -5.74 2.72 -7.32
N ASN A 16 -6.17 3.60 -8.24
CA ASN A 16 -7.08 4.70 -7.92
C ASN A 16 -8.45 4.22 -7.43
N ALA A 17 -8.86 3.00 -7.79
CA ALA A 17 -10.09 2.39 -7.28
C ALA A 17 -9.96 1.84 -5.83
N LEU A 18 -8.75 1.53 -5.34
CA LEU A 18 -8.54 1.02 -3.98
C LEU A 18 -8.94 2.01 -2.88
N GLY A 19 -8.93 3.31 -3.18
CA GLY A 19 -9.31 4.31 -2.19
C GLY A 19 -10.82 4.56 -2.07
N ASP A 20 -11.67 3.97 -2.92
CA ASP A 20 -13.14 4.06 -2.81
C ASP A 20 -13.84 2.69 -2.73
N LEU A 21 -13.16 1.59 -3.06
CA LEU A 21 -13.74 0.25 -3.06
C LEU A 21 -13.35 -0.56 -1.83
N LYS A 22 -13.86 -0.13 -0.68
CA LYS A 22 -13.87 -0.94 0.55
C LYS A 22 -14.78 -2.18 0.49
N MET A 23 -15.59 -2.37 -0.54
CA MET A 23 -16.78 -3.23 -0.41
C MET A 23 -16.84 -4.53 -1.24
N ILE A 24 -16.06 -4.72 -2.33
CA ILE A 24 -16.36 -5.84 -3.27
C ILE A 24 -15.13 -6.64 -3.74
N TYR A 25 -13.92 -6.09 -3.73
CA TYR A 25 -12.77 -6.67 -4.43
C TYR A 25 -11.77 -7.55 -3.64
N PRO A 26 -11.64 -7.52 -2.30
CA PRO A 26 -10.57 -8.26 -1.60
C PRO A 26 -10.67 -9.79 -1.67
N CYS A 27 -11.89 -10.35 -1.62
CA CYS A 27 -12.08 -11.81 -1.52
C CYS A 27 -11.70 -12.58 -2.80
N VAL A 28 -11.75 -11.92 -3.96
CA VAL A 28 -11.48 -12.55 -5.26
C VAL A 28 -9.98 -12.66 -5.54
N PHE A 29 -9.18 -11.69 -5.08
CA PHE A 29 -7.74 -11.65 -5.39
C PHE A 29 -6.87 -12.41 -4.39
N LEU A 30 -7.37 -12.74 -3.19
CA LEU A 30 -6.57 -13.40 -2.16
C LEU A 30 -5.95 -14.74 -2.60
N PRO A 31 -6.68 -15.66 -3.29
CA PRO A 31 -6.10 -16.89 -3.81
C PRO A 31 -5.02 -16.62 -4.86
N ASP A 32 -5.28 -15.68 -5.77
CA ASP A 32 -4.39 -15.36 -6.89
C ASP A 32 -3.07 -14.73 -6.41
N CYS A 33 -3.13 -13.85 -5.40
CA CYS A 33 -1.95 -13.27 -4.77
C CYS A 33 -1.11 -14.31 -4.01
N LEU A 34 -1.73 -15.39 -3.51
CA LEU A 34 -1.03 -16.50 -2.88
C LEU A 34 -0.34 -17.40 -3.92
N SER A 35 -0.91 -17.53 -5.12
CA SER A 35 -0.43 -18.45 -6.17
C SER A 35 0.53 -17.83 -7.20
N CYS A 36 0.54 -16.50 -7.39
CA CYS A 36 1.36 -15.84 -8.41
C CYS A 36 2.49 -15.02 -7.76
N GLN A 37 3.67 -15.63 -7.61
CA GLN A 37 4.89 -14.96 -7.13
C GLN A 37 5.92 -14.66 -8.23
N ASP A 38 5.80 -15.29 -9.41
CA ASP A 38 6.89 -15.31 -10.40
C ASP A 38 6.79 -14.24 -11.52
N GLU A 39 5.60 -13.71 -11.82
CA GLU A 39 5.41 -12.64 -12.82
C GLU A 39 4.50 -11.53 -12.27
N GLU A 40 5.10 -10.60 -11.55
CA GLU A 40 4.41 -9.45 -10.98
C GLU A 40 4.77 -8.18 -11.76
N PRO A 41 3.80 -7.31 -12.11
CA PRO A 41 4.08 -6.12 -12.93
C PRO A 41 4.95 -5.08 -12.21
N MET A 42 4.95 -5.08 -10.87
CA MET A 42 5.76 -4.19 -10.02
C MET A 42 6.09 -4.92 -8.73
N VAL A 43 7.37 -4.94 -8.35
CA VAL A 43 7.86 -5.68 -7.18
C VAL A 43 7.08 -5.28 -5.92
N GLY A 44 6.41 -6.24 -5.29
CA GLY A 44 5.70 -6.09 -4.02
C GLY A 44 4.22 -5.70 -4.12
N LEU A 45 3.66 -5.51 -5.32
CA LEU A 45 2.23 -5.23 -5.54
C LEU A 45 1.26 -6.31 -4.97
N SER A 46 1.45 -7.58 -5.27
CA SER A 46 0.78 -8.77 -4.77
C SER A 46 0.84 -8.83 -3.24
N LYS A 47 2.00 -8.56 -2.65
CA LYS A 47 2.16 -8.49 -1.18
C LYS A 47 1.44 -7.27 -0.58
N LEU A 48 1.41 -6.14 -1.28
CA LEU A 48 0.63 -4.97 -0.89
C LEU A 48 -0.88 -5.28 -0.91
N ILE A 49 -1.38 -5.91 -1.98
CA ILE A 49 -2.79 -6.32 -2.11
C ILE A 49 -3.15 -7.36 -1.04
N LEU A 50 -2.27 -8.33 -0.79
CA LEU A 50 -2.41 -9.32 0.27
C LEU A 50 -2.50 -8.64 1.64
N GLY A 51 -1.60 -7.72 1.95
CA GLY A 51 -1.60 -6.96 3.20
C GLY A 51 -2.88 -6.16 3.41
N ALA A 52 -3.33 -5.42 2.40
CA ALA A 52 -4.58 -4.68 2.44
C ALA A 52 -5.81 -5.60 2.63
N SER A 53 -5.81 -6.75 1.95
CA SER A 53 -6.89 -7.74 2.06
C SER A 53 -6.94 -8.41 3.44
N LEU A 54 -5.78 -8.76 3.99
CA LEU A 54 -5.67 -9.33 5.34
C LEU A 54 -6.11 -8.31 6.40
N ASN A 55 -5.73 -7.05 6.26
CA ASN A 55 -6.18 -5.96 7.13
C ASN A 55 -7.71 -5.84 7.09
N TYR A 56 -8.31 -5.87 5.90
CA TYR A 56 -9.76 -5.85 5.74
C TYR A 56 -10.46 -7.03 6.42
N LEU A 57 -9.85 -8.22 6.39
CA LEU A 57 -10.33 -9.42 7.09
C LEU A 57 -10.05 -9.42 8.60
N GLY A 58 -9.46 -8.35 9.15
CA GLY A 58 -9.10 -8.24 10.57
C GLY A 58 -7.84 -9.03 10.97
N ARG A 59 -7.14 -9.65 10.01
CA ARG A 59 -5.89 -10.42 10.22
C ARG A 59 -4.68 -9.48 10.24
N LYS A 60 -4.66 -8.58 11.22
CA LYS A 60 -3.71 -7.45 11.31
C LYS A 60 -2.24 -7.89 11.37
N THR A 61 -1.92 -8.93 12.12
CA THR A 61 -0.55 -9.44 12.25
C THR A 61 0.02 -9.92 10.91
N GLU A 62 -0.76 -10.72 10.18
CA GLU A 62 -0.36 -11.22 8.87
C GLU A 62 -0.32 -10.11 7.81
N ALA A 63 -1.21 -9.12 7.93
CA ALA A 63 -1.17 -7.92 7.10
C ALA A 63 0.16 -7.17 7.27
N LEU A 64 0.61 -6.95 8.52
CA LEU A 64 1.89 -6.32 8.81
C LEU A 64 3.06 -7.10 8.21
N THR A 65 3.12 -8.43 8.39
CA THR A 65 4.17 -9.27 7.79
C THR A 65 4.19 -9.17 6.25
N ALA A 66 3.02 -9.13 5.61
CA ALA A 66 2.94 -8.96 4.17
C ALA A 66 3.45 -7.58 3.73
N LEU A 67 3.08 -6.52 4.45
CA LEU A 67 3.51 -5.14 4.16
C LEU A 67 5.01 -4.93 4.42
N GLU A 68 5.56 -5.49 5.49
CA GLU A 68 7.00 -5.51 5.76
C GLU A 68 7.78 -6.18 4.62
N SER A 69 7.25 -7.27 4.08
CA SER A 69 7.85 -7.95 2.93
C SER A 69 7.94 -7.04 1.70
N VAL A 70 6.94 -6.16 1.48
CA VAL A 70 6.97 -5.14 0.41
C VAL A 70 8.12 -4.16 0.65
N LEU A 71 8.23 -3.65 1.88
CA LEU A 71 9.24 -2.66 2.23
C LEU A 71 10.66 -3.25 2.15
N LEU A 72 10.83 -4.53 2.51
CA LEU A 72 12.09 -5.24 2.38
C LEU A 72 12.47 -5.46 0.92
N ALA A 73 11.53 -5.95 0.10
CA ALA A 73 11.76 -6.18 -1.33
C ALA A 73 12.09 -4.88 -2.09
N ARG A 74 11.61 -3.74 -1.60
CA ARG A 74 11.79 -2.42 -2.21
C ARG A 74 12.77 -1.51 -1.45
N LYS A 75 13.57 -2.06 -0.53
CA LYS A 75 14.48 -1.29 0.33
C LYS A 75 15.46 -0.42 -0.48
N ASP A 76 15.97 -0.96 -1.58
CA ASP A 76 16.94 -0.30 -2.45
C ASP A 76 16.28 0.41 -3.64
N THR A 77 14.94 0.42 -3.70
CA THR A 77 14.21 1.13 -4.75
C THR A 77 14.15 2.62 -4.42
N PRO A 78 14.60 3.50 -5.33
CA PRO A 78 14.63 4.93 -5.05
C PRO A 78 13.21 5.50 -4.99
N THR A 79 13.04 6.54 -4.17
CA THR A 79 11.73 7.14 -3.93
C THR A 79 11.13 7.82 -5.17
N ASN A 80 11.94 8.11 -6.18
CA ASN A 80 11.52 8.65 -7.48
C ASN A 80 11.22 7.57 -8.54
N ALA A 81 11.23 6.29 -8.16
CA ALA A 81 10.91 5.21 -9.07
C ALA A 81 9.48 5.35 -9.63
N PRO A 82 9.21 4.90 -10.87
CA PRO A 82 7.87 4.99 -11.47
C PRO A 82 6.80 4.23 -10.67
N ASP A 83 7.22 3.20 -9.93
CA ASP A 83 6.39 2.37 -9.05
C ASP A 83 6.52 2.75 -7.56
N ALA A 84 7.01 3.95 -7.25
CA ALA A 84 7.16 4.47 -5.88
C ALA A 84 5.84 4.44 -5.07
N HIS A 85 4.70 4.48 -5.74
CA HIS A 85 3.38 4.33 -5.12
C HIS A 85 3.24 3.02 -4.33
N ILE A 86 3.88 1.92 -4.76
CA ILE A 86 3.84 0.64 -4.03
C ILE A 86 4.41 0.80 -2.62
N THR A 87 5.57 1.44 -2.50
CA THR A 87 6.19 1.72 -1.19
C THR A 87 5.35 2.71 -0.38
N ALA A 88 4.80 3.75 -1.02
CA ALA A 88 3.98 4.75 -0.36
C ALA A 88 2.71 4.14 0.26
N PHE A 89 1.98 3.33 -0.51
CA PHE A 89 0.77 2.66 -0.04
C PHE A 89 1.08 1.58 1.00
N ALA A 90 2.20 0.85 0.88
CA ALA A 90 2.60 -0.11 1.91
C ALA A 90 2.87 0.58 3.26
N LEU A 91 3.64 1.67 3.26
CA LEU A 91 3.89 2.48 4.47
C LEU A 91 2.61 3.07 5.05
N TYR A 92 1.71 3.56 4.19
CA TYR A 92 0.42 4.09 4.60
C TYR A 92 -0.44 3.01 5.28
N GLU A 93 -0.67 1.86 4.64
CA GLU A 93 -1.48 0.78 5.19
C GLU A 93 -0.88 0.24 6.50
N MET A 94 0.45 0.09 6.56
CA MET A 94 1.14 -0.32 7.78
C MET A 94 0.93 0.70 8.90
N GLY A 95 1.06 1.99 8.58
CA GLY A 95 0.75 3.08 9.51
C GLY A 95 -0.67 3.01 10.05
N ILE A 96 -1.67 2.81 9.17
CA ILE A 96 -3.09 2.69 9.58
C ILE A 96 -3.33 1.51 10.51
N ILE A 97 -2.66 0.37 10.31
CA ILE A 97 -2.80 -0.80 11.20
C ILE A 97 -2.18 -0.48 12.57
N LEU A 98 -0.96 0.06 12.58
CA LEU A 98 -0.19 0.31 13.80
C LEU A 98 -0.80 1.38 14.70
N ILE A 99 -1.42 2.43 14.15
CA ILE A 99 -2.07 3.47 14.96
C ILE A 99 -3.29 2.96 15.76
N GLN A 100 -3.84 1.80 15.40
CA GLN A 100 -5.01 1.24 16.08
C GLN A 100 -4.66 0.54 17.39
N ASN A 101 -3.38 0.29 17.66
CA ASN A 101 -2.91 -0.26 18.92
C ASN A 101 -2.03 0.79 19.62
N TYR A 102 -2.35 1.08 20.88
CA TYR A 102 -1.66 2.06 21.71
C TYR A 102 -0.15 1.78 21.81
N GLU A 103 0.25 0.51 21.90
CA GLU A 103 1.67 0.13 22.01
C GLU A 103 2.48 0.42 20.75
N THR A 104 1.85 0.35 19.58
CA THR A 104 2.49 0.56 18.26
C THR A 104 2.14 1.91 17.64
N GLN A 105 1.45 2.77 18.39
CA GLN A 105 0.84 3.98 17.87
C GLN A 105 1.87 4.99 17.34
N GLU A 106 2.97 5.17 18.07
CA GLU A 106 4.08 6.04 17.65
C GLU A 106 4.79 5.52 16.39
N GLU A 107 4.93 4.21 16.25
CA GLU A 107 5.49 3.60 15.05
C GLU A 107 4.57 3.82 13.84
N GLY A 108 3.27 3.66 14.03
CA GLY A 108 2.26 3.98 13.02
C GLY A 108 2.33 5.44 12.59
N ARG A 109 2.42 6.36 13.55
CA ARG A 109 2.60 7.80 13.29
C ARG A 109 3.87 8.08 12.49
N ALA A 110 5.00 7.46 12.86
CA ALA A 110 6.26 7.60 12.12
C ALA A 110 6.13 7.11 10.67
N CYS A 111 5.42 6.01 10.42
CA CYS A 111 5.15 5.51 9.07
C CYS A 111 4.34 6.53 8.25
N LEU A 112 3.27 7.08 8.81
CA LEU A 112 2.42 8.06 8.13
C LEU A 112 3.17 9.36 7.81
N LEU A 113 4.00 9.86 8.73
CA LEU A 113 4.84 11.04 8.50
C LEU A 113 5.94 10.78 7.46
N LYS A 114 6.48 9.55 7.41
CA LYS A 114 7.42 9.15 6.37
C LYS A 114 6.79 9.24 4.99
N VAL A 115 5.52 8.85 4.84
CA VAL A 115 4.80 9.01 3.58
C VAL A 115 4.72 10.48 3.15
N GLN A 116 4.32 11.38 4.06
CA GLN A 116 4.20 12.81 3.75
C GLN A 116 5.53 13.50 3.40
N SER A 117 6.62 13.06 4.01
CA SER A 117 7.95 13.64 3.75
C SER A 117 8.61 13.08 2.49
N SER A 118 8.38 11.79 2.18
CA SER A 118 9.12 11.07 1.14
C SER A 118 8.46 11.17 -0.24
N PHE A 119 7.14 11.33 -0.33
CA PHE A 119 6.40 11.26 -1.59
C PHE A 119 5.74 12.59 -2.00
N LYS A 120 6.46 13.71 -1.81
CA LYS A 120 5.99 15.03 -2.27
C LYS A 120 6.08 15.18 -3.78
N GLY A 121 5.09 15.83 -4.37
CA GLY A 121 5.01 16.09 -5.81
C GLY A 121 4.50 14.91 -6.65
N PHE A 122 4.11 13.80 -6.02
CA PHE A 122 3.44 12.69 -6.69
C PHE A 122 1.93 12.96 -6.85
N ASP A 123 1.33 12.39 -7.89
CA ASP A 123 -0.12 12.51 -8.16
C ASP A 123 -0.99 11.97 -7.01
N PHE A 124 -0.55 10.90 -6.35
CA PHE A 124 -1.23 10.28 -5.21
C PHE A 124 -1.01 11.00 -3.86
N GLU A 125 -0.10 11.99 -3.79
CA GLU A 125 0.26 12.69 -2.54
C GLU A 125 -0.98 13.30 -1.88
N SER A 126 -1.76 14.06 -2.66
CA SER A 126 -2.94 14.78 -2.15
C SER A 126 -3.93 13.84 -1.47
N ARG A 127 -4.16 12.66 -2.08
CA ARG A 127 -5.07 11.63 -1.56
C ARG A 127 -4.54 11.01 -0.26
N LEU A 128 -3.26 10.66 -0.21
CA LEU A 128 -2.66 10.12 1.00
C LEU A 128 -2.63 11.16 2.12
N SER A 129 -2.28 12.40 1.84
CA SER A 129 -2.22 13.48 2.82
C SER A 129 -3.56 13.71 3.52
N VAL A 130 -4.67 13.77 2.78
CA VAL A 130 -6.01 13.90 3.39
C VAL A 130 -6.32 12.73 4.32
N ARG A 131 -6.05 11.50 3.88
CA ARG A 131 -6.29 10.28 4.69
C ARG A 131 -5.40 10.23 5.93
N ILE A 132 -4.14 10.62 5.79
CA ILE A 132 -3.16 10.68 6.88
C ILE A 132 -3.60 11.72 7.92
N HIS A 133 -4.01 12.91 7.50
CA HIS A 133 -4.51 13.92 8.45
C HIS A 133 -5.74 13.44 9.22
N GLY A 134 -6.67 12.75 8.55
CA GLY A 134 -7.83 12.13 9.21
C GLY A 134 -7.42 11.10 10.26
N ALA A 135 -6.47 10.22 9.90
CA ALA A 135 -5.97 9.17 10.78
C ALA A 135 -5.17 9.70 11.98
N LEU A 136 -4.38 10.76 11.80
CA LEU A 136 -3.63 11.39 12.88
C LEU A 136 -4.54 12.17 13.84
N ARG A 137 -5.58 12.84 13.33
CA ARG A 137 -6.53 13.56 14.17
C ARG A 137 -7.26 12.63 15.14
N SER A 138 -7.62 11.43 14.71
CA SER A 138 -8.26 10.43 15.59
C SER A 138 -7.37 9.92 16.73
N MET A 139 -6.09 10.32 16.79
CA MET A 139 -5.19 10.01 17.90
C MET A 139 -5.17 11.11 18.98
N GLU A 140 -5.61 12.32 18.65
CA GLU A 140 -5.60 13.49 19.55
C GLU A 140 -6.88 13.60 20.41
N GLU A 141 -7.89 12.77 20.10
CA GLU A 141 -9.17 12.65 20.84
C GLU A 141 -9.14 11.49 21.85
#